data_AF-A0A5K1B0Q1-F1
#
_entry.id   AF-A0A5K1B0Q1-F1
#
_cell.length_a   1.000
_cell.length_b   1.000
_cell.length_c   1.000
_cell.angle_alpha   90.00
_cell.angle_beta   90.00
_cell.angle_gamma   90.00
#
_symmetry.space_group_name_H-M   'P 1'
#
loop_
_entity.id
_entity.type
_entity.pdbx_description
1 polymer ?
#
loop_
_entity_poly.entity_id
_entity_poly.type
_entity_poly.pdbx_seq_one_letter_code
_entity_poly.pdbx_strand_id
1 'polypeptide(L)'
;DLFEIFNDSIINNNEMNSSFATLCAFLLFLGAVAKSAQFPLHVWLPDAMEGPTPISALIHAATMVAAGIFLVARLLPLFIAIPYIMNIISLIGVITVLLGATLALAQRDIKRSLAYSTMSQLGYIMLALGI
;
A
#
# COMPACT_ATOMS: atom_id res chain seq x y z
N ASP A 1 0.12 -24.58 2.47
CA ASP A 1 1.39 -24.98 3.13
C ASP A 1 1.79 -24.07 4.29
N LEU A 2 2.64 -23.03 4.15
CA LEU A 2 3.10 -22.26 5.33
C LEU A 2 2.02 -21.30 5.89
N PHE A 3 1.25 -20.64 5.02
CA PHE A 3 0.15 -19.75 5.45
C PHE A 3 -1.05 -20.48 6.05
N GLU A 4 -1.35 -21.69 5.58
CA GLU A 4 -2.40 -22.53 6.18
C GLU A 4 -1.98 -23.00 7.57
N ILE A 5 -0.73 -23.44 7.75
CA ILE A 5 -0.19 -23.80 9.07
C ILE A 5 -0.23 -22.60 10.02
N PHE A 6 0.06 -21.39 9.53
CA PHE A 6 0.00 -20.17 10.34
C PHE A 6 -1.43 -19.75 10.68
N ASN A 7 -2.39 -19.93 9.76
CA ASN A 7 -3.80 -19.67 10.04
C ASN A 7 -4.38 -20.71 11.00
N ASP A 8 -4.06 -21.99 10.84
CA ASP A 8 -4.49 -23.05 11.76
C ASP A 8 -3.87 -22.88 13.15
N SER A 9 -2.61 -22.41 13.25
CA SER A 9 -1.99 -22.14 14.56
C SER A 9 -2.58 -20.94 15.29
N ILE A 10 -3.01 -19.90 14.55
CA ILE A 10 -3.74 -18.75 15.10
C ILE A 10 -5.17 -19.13 15.50
N ILE A 11 -5.88 -19.90 14.68
CA ILE A 11 -7.33 -20.14 14.81
C ILE A 11 -7.63 -21.34 15.73
N ASN A 12 -6.87 -22.44 15.63
CA ASN A 12 -7.20 -23.70 16.32
C ASN A 12 -6.39 -23.95 17.60
N ASN A 13 -5.11 -23.57 17.64
CA ASN A 13 -4.23 -23.97 18.75
C ASN A 13 -3.97 -22.87 19.80
N ASN A 14 -4.30 -21.59 19.54
CA ASN A 14 -3.98 -20.45 20.42
C ASN A 14 -2.49 -20.39 20.87
N GLU A 15 -1.58 -21.08 20.18
CA GLU A 15 -0.17 -21.17 20.55
C GLU A 15 0.59 -19.87 20.26
N MET A 16 0.15 -19.11 19.26
CA MET A 16 0.66 -17.76 18.97
C MET A 16 -0.25 -16.68 19.55
N ASN A 17 0.36 -15.72 20.24
CA ASN A 17 -0.36 -14.54 20.72
C ASN A 17 -0.90 -13.74 19.53
N SER A 18 -2.23 -13.70 19.37
CA SER A 18 -2.92 -12.95 18.30
C SER A 18 -2.47 -11.48 18.21
N SER A 19 -2.12 -10.86 19.34
CA SER A 19 -1.60 -9.50 19.40
C SER A 19 -0.23 -9.35 18.73
N PHE A 20 0.60 -10.39 18.78
CA PHE A 20 1.91 -10.40 18.13
C PHE A 20 1.78 -10.58 16.61
N ALA A 21 0.89 -11.49 16.17
CA ALA A 21 0.62 -11.69 14.75
C ALA A 21 0.04 -10.44 14.07
N THR A 22 -0.89 -9.76 14.74
CA THR A 22 -1.46 -8.47 14.27
C THR A 22 -0.38 -7.39 14.18
N LEU A 23 0.51 -7.29 15.17
CA LEU A 23 1.63 -6.34 15.14
C LEU A 23 2.59 -6.61 13.96
N CYS A 24 2.97 -7.87 13.73
CA CYS A 24 3.82 -8.24 12.60
C CYS A 24 3.15 -7.89 11.25
N ALA A 25 1.88 -8.25 11.09
CA ALA A 25 1.12 -7.96 9.89
C ALA A 25 0.99 -6.45 9.65
N PHE A 26 0.77 -5.66 10.71
CA PHE A 26 0.73 -4.20 10.63
C PHE A 26 2.08 -3.60 10.20
N LEU A 27 3.20 -4.08 10.75
CA LEU A 27 4.54 -3.61 10.36
C LEU A 27 4.87 -3.93 8.90
N LEU A 28 4.50 -5.12 8.42
CA LEU A 28 4.66 -5.49 7.00
C LEU A 28 3.85 -4.59 6.09
N PHE A 29 2.61 -4.30 6.47
CA PHE A 29 1.76 -3.37 5.74
C PHE A 29 2.31 -1.94 5.76
N LEU A 30 2.89 -1.48 6.88
CA LEU A 30 3.50 -0.16 6.99
C LEU A 30 4.71 0.00 6.03
N GLY A 31 5.49 -1.07 5.85
CA GLY A 31 6.52 -1.12 4.80
C GLY A 31 5.95 -1.01 3.38
N ALA A 32 4.80 -1.65 3.13
CA ALA A 32 4.09 -1.56 1.86
C ALA A 32 3.59 -0.13 1.59
N VAL A 33 3.03 0.53 2.60
CA VAL A 33 2.58 1.94 2.56
C VAL A 33 3.71 2.86 2.17
N ALA A 34 4.89 2.70 2.79
CA ALA A 34 6.06 3.51 2.49
C ALA A 34 6.51 3.35 1.03
N LYS A 35 6.57 2.12 0.51
CA LYS A 35 7.01 1.84 -0.86
C LYS A 35 6.00 2.25 -1.93
N SER A 36 4.70 2.16 -1.63
CA SER A 36 3.62 2.50 -2.56
C SER A 36 3.10 3.93 -2.44
N ALA A 37 3.80 4.78 -1.68
CA ALA A 37 3.46 6.19 -1.46
C ALA A 37 2.01 6.41 -0.99
N GLN A 38 1.53 5.52 -0.12
CA GLN A 38 0.22 5.65 0.48
C GLN A 38 0.27 6.65 1.64
N PHE A 39 -0.89 7.18 2.02
CA PHE A 39 -1.03 8.08 3.16
C PHE A 39 -0.65 7.33 4.43
N PRO A 40 0.17 7.93 5.33
CA PRO A 40 0.65 9.31 5.33
C PRO A 40 1.97 9.53 4.56
N LEU A 41 2.71 8.48 4.21
CA LEU A 41 4.05 8.54 3.59
C LEU A 41 4.02 8.78 2.07
N HIS A 42 3.14 9.66 1.59
CA HIS A 42 2.91 9.92 0.18
C HIS A 42 3.79 11.04 -0.42
N VAL A 43 4.38 11.87 0.45
CA VAL A 43 5.06 13.13 0.07
C VAL A 43 6.32 12.90 -0.77
N TRP A 44 6.99 11.76 -0.62
CA TRP A 44 8.23 11.48 -1.37
C TRP A 44 7.99 11.24 -2.87
N LEU A 45 6.77 10.89 -3.27
CA LEU A 45 6.46 10.50 -4.64
C LEU A 45 6.45 11.72 -5.60
N PRO A 46 5.79 12.85 -5.28
CA PRO A 46 5.93 14.07 -6.07
C PRO A 46 7.36 14.61 -6.15
N ASP A 47 8.16 14.45 -5.09
CA ASP A 47 9.54 14.94 -5.05
C ASP A 47 10.49 14.13 -5.95
N ALA A 48 10.19 12.84 -6.18
CA ALA A 48 10.95 12.00 -7.12
C ALA A 48 10.87 12.49 -8.59
N MET A 49 9.99 13.44 -8.91
CA MET A 49 9.90 14.08 -10.22
C MET A 49 11.02 15.10 -10.51
N GLU A 50 11.89 15.39 -9.53
CA GLU A 50 13.12 16.17 -9.75
C GLU A 50 14.16 15.42 -10.59
N GLY A 51 14.06 14.09 -10.66
CA GLY A 51 14.92 13.27 -11.52
C GLY A 51 14.65 13.47 -13.02
N PRO A 52 15.56 12.98 -13.89
CA PRO A 52 15.35 13.02 -15.33
C PRO A 52 14.10 12.19 -15.71
N THR A 53 13.40 12.64 -16.75
CA THR A 53 12.10 12.10 -17.18
C THR A 53 12.04 10.57 -17.41
N PRO A 54 13.06 9.89 -17.97
CA PRO A 54 13.00 8.43 -18.10
C PRO A 54 13.10 7.68 -16.76
N ILE A 55 13.80 8.24 -15.76
CA ILE A 55 14.01 7.58 -14.46
C ILE A 55 12.75 7.72 -13.59
N SER A 56 12.15 8.91 -13.56
CA SER A 56 10.87 9.13 -12.87
C SER A 56 9.77 8.25 -13.48
N ALA A 57 9.65 8.19 -14.82
CA ALA A 57 8.68 7.31 -15.47
C ALA A 57 8.83 5.84 -15.05
N LEU A 58 10.05 5.32 -14.96
CA LEU A 58 10.31 3.93 -14.55
C LEU A 58 9.95 3.67 -13.08
N ILE A 59 10.30 4.59 -12.18
CA ILE A 59 10.02 4.45 -10.73
C ILE A 59 8.52 4.53 -10.43
N HIS A 60 7.82 5.48 -11.06
CA HIS A 60 6.40 5.74 -10.82
C HIS A 60 5.47 4.73 -11.52
N ALA A 61 5.89 4.15 -12.64
CA ALA A 61 5.05 3.22 -13.38
C ALA A 61 5.39 1.75 -13.13
N ALA A 62 6.68 1.37 -13.05
CA ALA A 62 7.08 -0.02 -13.26
C ALA A 62 7.66 -0.73 -12.03
N THR A 63 8.38 -0.06 -11.13
CA THR A 63 9.25 -0.77 -10.17
C THR A 63 8.97 -0.48 -8.70
N MET A 64 9.28 0.73 -8.23
CA MET A 64 9.40 1.01 -6.80
C MET A 64 8.05 0.92 -6.08
N VAL A 65 7.01 1.39 -6.75
CA VAL A 65 5.68 1.54 -6.18
C VAL A 65 4.86 0.26 -6.35
N ALA A 66 4.98 -0.41 -7.50
CA ALA A 66 4.34 -1.70 -7.76
C ALA A 66 4.77 -2.78 -6.76
N ALA A 67 6.02 -2.72 -6.27
CA ALA A 67 6.53 -3.63 -5.26
C ALA A 67 5.73 -3.60 -3.94
N GLY A 68 5.25 -2.42 -3.52
CA GLY A 68 4.43 -2.28 -2.30
C GLY A 68 3.08 -3.00 -2.44
N ILE A 69 2.42 -2.80 -3.58
CA ILE A 69 1.15 -3.47 -3.91
C ILE A 69 1.36 -4.98 -4.06
N PHE A 70 2.44 -5.40 -4.73
CA PHE A 70 2.78 -6.81 -4.90
C PHE A 70 2.96 -7.52 -3.55
N LEU A 71 3.64 -6.89 -2.59
CA LEU A 71 3.79 -7.44 -1.24
C LEU A 71 2.42 -7.67 -0.59
N VAL A 72 1.52 -6.70 -0.70
CA VAL A 72 0.16 -6.81 -0.13
C VAL A 72 -0.61 -7.94 -0.79
N ALA A 73 -0.60 -7.99 -2.13
CA ALA A 73 -1.25 -9.04 -2.90
C ALA A 73 -0.72 -10.43 -2.54
N ARG A 74 0.60 -10.56 -2.33
CA ARG A 74 1.22 -11.83 -1.97
C ARG A 74 0.89 -12.28 -0.54
N LEU A 75 0.70 -11.34 0.37
CA LEU A 75 0.37 -11.59 1.78
C LEU A 75 -1.14 -11.53 2.08
N LEU A 76 -1.99 -11.42 1.05
CA LEU A 76 -3.45 -11.43 1.21
C LEU A 76 -3.98 -12.55 2.12
N PRO A 77 -3.54 -13.82 2.02
CA PRO A 77 -4.04 -14.89 2.89
C PRO A 77 -3.84 -14.61 4.39
N LEU A 78 -2.78 -13.89 4.75
CA LEU A 78 -2.50 -13.48 6.14
C LEU A 78 -3.34 -12.28 6.55
N PHE A 79 -3.57 -11.31 5.65
CA PHE A 79 -4.40 -10.15 5.96
C PHE A 79 -5.88 -10.52 6.09
N ILE A 80 -6.38 -11.46 5.28
CA ILE A 80 -7.77 -11.96 5.36
C ILE A 80 -8.03 -12.62 6.72
N ALA A 81 -7.04 -13.30 7.30
CA ALA A 81 -7.16 -13.88 8.65
C ALA A 81 -7.28 -12.83 9.76
N ILE A 82 -6.93 -11.56 9.49
CA ILE A 82 -6.92 -10.46 10.45
C ILE A 82 -7.81 -9.31 9.92
N PRO A 83 -9.13 -9.34 10.17
CA PRO A 83 -10.08 -8.40 9.57
C PRO A 83 -9.80 -6.93 9.93
N TYR A 84 -9.19 -6.67 11.10
CA TYR A 84 -8.79 -5.33 11.51
C TYR A 84 -7.79 -4.69 10.54
N ILE A 85 -6.85 -5.47 9.98
CA ILE A 85 -5.84 -4.96 9.06
C ILE A 85 -6.44 -4.72 7.67
N MET A 86 -7.36 -5.57 7.22
CA MET A 86 -8.11 -5.35 5.96
C MET A 86 -8.85 -4.01 5.98
N ASN A 87 -9.51 -3.69 7.10
CA ASN A 87 -10.17 -2.38 7.27
C ASN A 87 -9.19 -1.21 7.22
N ILE A 88 -7.98 -1.37 7.77
CA ILE A 88 -6.94 -0.33 7.70
C ILE A 88 -6.45 -0.16 6.26
N ILE A 89 -6.24 -1.25 5.53
CA ILE A 89 -5.82 -1.24 4.12
C ILE A 89 -6.84 -0.48 3.26
N SER A 90 -8.13 -0.82 3.39
CA SER A 90 -9.19 -0.15 2.62
C SER A 90 -9.34 1.33 3.01
N LEU A 91 -9.28 1.66 4.30
CA LEU A 91 -9.31 3.05 4.79
C LEU A 91 -8.18 3.88 4.17
N ILE A 92 -6.95 3.37 4.21
CA ILE A 92 -5.79 4.06 3.64
C ILE A 92 -5.93 4.20 2.13
N GLY A 93 -6.40 3.16 1.44
CA GLY A 93 -6.69 3.22 0.00
C GLY A 93 -7.72 4.29 -0.38
N VAL A 94 -8.81 4.42 0.38
CA VAL A 94 -9.81 5.48 0.15
C VAL A 94 -9.19 6.87 0.34
N ILE A 95 -8.45 7.07 1.43
CA ILE A 95 -7.82 8.36 1.73
C ILE A 95 -6.81 8.73 0.63
N THR A 96 -6.02 7.78 0.13
CA THR A 96 -5.00 8.05 -0.89
C THR A 96 -5.58 8.33 -2.25
N VAL A 97 -6.65 7.65 -2.64
CA VAL A 97 -7.40 7.96 -3.87
C VAL A 97 -7.89 9.41 -3.85
N LEU A 98 -8.56 9.80 -2.76
CA LEU A 98 -9.15 11.13 -2.64
C LEU A 98 -8.08 12.23 -2.57
N LEU A 99 -7.04 12.04 -1.77
CA LEU A 99 -5.92 12.98 -1.67
C LEU A 99 -5.14 13.09 -2.98
N GLY A 100 -4.81 11.97 -3.62
CA GLY A 100 -4.10 11.97 -4.90
C GLY A 100 -4.90 12.68 -6.00
N ALA A 101 -6.20 12.41 -6.11
CA ALA A 101 -7.05 13.05 -7.13
C ALA A 101 -7.19 14.56 -6.91
N THR A 102 -7.40 15.00 -5.67
CA THR A 102 -7.55 16.43 -5.35
C THR A 102 -6.24 17.20 -5.51
N LEU A 103 -5.11 16.63 -5.06
CA LEU A 103 -3.80 17.26 -5.21
C LEU A 103 -3.35 17.31 -6.68
N ALA A 104 -3.66 16.30 -7.49
CA ALA A 104 -3.34 16.29 -8.92
C ALA A 104 -3.95 17.49 -9.68
N LEU A 105 -5.17 17.90 -9.32
CA LEU A 105 -5.87 19.03 -9.93
C LEU A 105 -5.29 20.39 -9.49
N ALA A 106 -4.71 20.47 -8.29
CA ALA A 106 -4.14 21.69 -7.76
C ALA A 106 -2.70 21.98 -8.26
N GLN A 107 -2.02 20.99 -8.84
CA GLN A 107 -0.65 21.16 -9.32
C GLN A 107 -0.58 21.95 -10.63
N ARG A 108 0.36 22.89 -10.70
CA ARG A 108 0.68 23.65 -11.93
C ARG A 108 1.69 22.94 -12.83
N ASP A 109 2.52 22.07 -12.24
CA ASP A 109 3.54 21.29 -12.96
C ASP A 109 2.95 19.96 -13.44
N ILE A 110 3.05 19.70 -14.75
CA ILE A 110 2.51 18.48 -15.38
C ILE A 110 3.10 17.21 -14.76
N LYS A 111 4.42 17.20 -14.48
CA LYS A 111 5.10 16.04 -13.87
C LYS A 111 4.55 15.71 -12.48
N ARG A 112 4.31 16.74 -11.66
CA ARG A 112 3.76 16.56 -10.31
C ARG A 112 2.29 16.15 -10.38
N SER A 113 1.51 16.75 -11.28
CA SER A 113 0.13 16.33 -11.52
C SER A 113 0.04 14.85 -11.93
N LEU A 114 0.94 14.39 -12.80
CA LEU A 114 1.07 12.96 -13.14
C LEU A 114 1.49 12.10 -11.95
N ALA A 115 2.43 12.54 -11.10
CA ALA A 115 2.80 11.80 -9.89
C ALA A 115 1.63 11.61 -8.92
N TYR A 116 0.80 12.64 -8.74
CA TYR A 116 -0.40 12.52 -7.91
C TYR A 116 -1.49 11.65 -8.57
N SER A 117 -1.56 11.64 -9.90
CA SER A 117 -2.45 10.73 -10.62
C SER A 117 -2.03 9.27 -10.48
N THR A 118 -0.72 8.96 -10.43
CA THR A 118 -0.27 7.59 -10.15
C THR A 118 -0.56 7.24 -8.69
N MET A 119 -0.31 8.15 -7.75
CA MET A 119 -0.69 7.98 -6.33
C MET A 119 -2.16 7.58 -6.16
N SER A 120 -3.08 8.25 -6.86
CA SER A 120 -4.51 7.91 -6.76
C SER A 120 -4.83 6.54 -7.38
N GLN A 121 -4.22 6.18 -8.51
CA GLN A 121 -4.40 4.85 -9.11
C GLN A 121 -3.89 3.73 -8.19
N LEU A 122 -2.78 3.95 -7.49
CA LEU A 122 -2.24 3.00 -6.52
C LEU A 122 -3.14 2.87 -5.30
N GLY A 123 -3.72 3.98 -4.84
CA GLY A 123 -4.76 3.97 -3.83
C GLY A 123 -5.98 3.15 -4.23
N TYR A 124 -6.40 3.23 -5.50
CA TYR A 124 -7.50 2.43 -6.03
C TYR A 124 -7.20 0.94 -5.99
N ILE A 125 -5.99 0.54 -6.39
CA ILE A 125 -5.56 -0.85 -6.33
C ILE A 125 -5.46 -1.33 -4.88
N MET A 126 -4.97 -0.48 -3.98
CA MET A 126 -4.87 -0.79 -2.55
C MET A 126 -6.25 -0.97 -1.90
N LEU A 127 -7.22 -0.12 -2.26
CA LEU A 127 -8.61 -0.25 -1.86
C LEU A 127 -9.19 -1.58 -2.35
N ALA A 128 -8.96 -1.94 -3.62
CA ALA A 128 -9.44 -3.19 -4.19
C ALA A 128 -8.87 -4.44 -3.48
N LEU A 129 -7.65 -4.36 -2.95
CA LEU A 129 -7.06 -5.43 -2.13
C LEU A 129 -7.58 -5.47 -0.69
N GLY A 130 -8.20 -4.39 -0.21
CA GLY A 130 -8.69 -4.25 1.16
C GLY A 130 -10.16 -4.61 1.36
N ILE A 131 -10.87 -4.99 0.30
CA ILE A 131 -12.28 -5.41 0.29
C ILE A 131 -12.33 -6.90 -0.03
#